data_AF-A0A8X6GA21-F1
#
_entry.id   AF-A0A8X6GA21-F1
#
_cell.length_a   1.000
_cell.length_b   1.000
_cell.length_c   1.000
_cell.angle_alpha   90.00
_cell.angle_beta   90.00
_cell.angle_gamma   90.00
#
_symmetry.space_group_name_H-M   'P 1'
#
loop_
_entity.id
_entity.type
_entity.pdbx_description
1 polymer ?
#
loop_
_entity_poly.entity_id
_entity_poly.type
_entity_poly.pdbx_seq_one_letter_code
_entity_poly.pdbx_strand_id
1 'polypeptide(L)'
;TTAQATEAWPGPDDLYKWNWNQLSKYVVTSLDSFAQGIGHEALQKYNASQHNDFLSAEEVYSSMVSDLRQTCPIDRMCRTLANATTSALYRYVVTATPSTPFSKNVVLQMSYL
;
A
#
# COMPACT_ATOMS: atom_id res chain seq x y z
N THR A 1 -4.71 3.97 -5.34
CA THR A 1 -3.30 4.17 -5.75
C THR A 1 -2.32 3.38 -4.91
N THR A 2 -2.56 3.17 -3.61
CA THR A 2 -1.76 2.26 -2.75
C THR A 2 -1.73 0.80 -3.25
N ALA A 3 -2.85 0.22 -3.67
CA ALA A 3 -2.85 -1.12 -4.27
C ALA A 3 -1.99 -1.22 -5.55
N GLN A 4 -1.88 -0.15 -6.33
CA GLN A 4 -1.03 -0.14 -7.55
C GLN A 4 0.45 0.08 -7.22
N ALA A 5 0.75 0.70 -6.08
CA ALA A 5 2.12 0.86 -5.59
C ALA A 5 2.77 -0.50 -5.29
N THR A 6 1.96 -1.49 -4.90
CA THR A 6 2.40 -2.86 -4.64
C THR A 6 2.43 -3.72 -5.89
N GLU A 7 1.61 -3.43 -6.92
CA GLU A 7 1.58 -4.16 -8.21
C GLU A 7 2.85 -3.96 -9.06
N ALA A 8 3.52 -2.81 -8.94
CA ALA A 8 4.75 -2.54 -9.69
C ALA A 8 6.00 -3.22 -9.09
N TRP A 9 5.88 -3.81 -7.90
CA TRP A 9 6.97 -4.52 -7.24
C TRP A 9 6.83 -6.02 -7.53
N PRO A 10 7.93 -6.80 -7.64
CA PRO A 10 7.88 -8.26 -7.55
C PRO A 10 7.47 -8.65 -6.13
N GLY A 11 6.19 -8.43 -5.83
CA GLY A 11 5.52 -8.93 -4.65
C GLY A 11 5.27 -10.44 -4.80
N PRO A 12 4.81 -11.08 -3.73
CA PRO A 12 4.40 -12.47 -3.81
C PRO A 12 3.21 -12.62 -4.77
N ASP A 13 3.36 -13.47 -5.79
CA ASP A 13 2.31 -13.75 -6.80
C ASP A 13 1.03 -14.34 -6.19
N ASP A 14 1.10 -14.81 -4.94
CA ASP A 14 0.02 -15.49 -4.23
C ASP A 14 -0.51 -14.71 -3.02
N LEU A 15 -0.25 -13.39 -2.92
CA LEU A 15 -0.65 -12.55 -1.77
C LEU A 15 -2.14 -12.68 -1.43
N TYR A 16 -3.02 -12.75 -2.43
CA TYR A 16 -4.48 -12.93 -2.27
C TYR A 16 -4.88 -14.26 -1.60
N LYS A 17 -3.96 -15.22 -1.49
CA LYS A 17 -4.16 -16.52 -0.81
C LYS A 17 -3.58 -16.55 0.59
N TRP A 18 -2.92 -15.48 1.03
CA TRP A 18 -2.19 -15.50 2.28
C TRP A 18 -3.12 -15.54 3.49
N ASN A 19 -2.77 -16.41 4.43
CA ASN A 19 -3.27 -16.33 5.79
C ASN A 19 -2.37 -15.43 6.66
N TRP A 20 -2.85 -15.11 7.87
CA TRP A 20 -2.14 -14.27 8.84
C TRP A 20 -0.74 -14.80 9.21
N ASN A 21 -0.52 -16.12 9.20
CA ASN A 21 0.77 -16.71 9.48
C ASN A 21 1.78 -16.49 8.33
N GLN A 22 1.33 -16.62 7.08
CA GLN A 22 2.15 -16.30 5.90
C GLN A 22 2.54 -14.82 5.90
N LEU A 23 1.57 -13.93 6.16
CA LEU A 23 1.82 -12.50 6.35
C LEU A 23 2.90 -12.27 7.41
N SER A 24 2.67 -12.76 8.63
CA SER A 24 3.57 -12.55 9.76
C SER A 24 5.00 -13.02 9.46
N LYS A 25 5.15 -14.26 8.96
CA LYS A 25 6.45 -14.82 8.63
C LYS A 25 7.18 -14.00 7.57
N TYR A 26 6.47 -13.56 6.52
CA TYR A 26 7.07 -12.77 5.45
C TYR A 26 7.51 -11.39 5.95
N VAL A 27 6.64 -10.70 6.70
CA VAL A 27 6.94 -9.36 7.25
C VAL A 27 8.13 -9.40 8.20
N VAL A 28 8.14 -10.35 9.14
CA VAL A 28 9.25 -10.53 10.08
C VAL A 28 10.54 -10.82 9.33
N THR A 29 10.53 -11.79 8.42
CA THR A 29 11.75 -12.16 7.67
C THR A 29 12.27 -11.00 6.81
N SER A 30 11.37 -10.22 6.21
CA SER A 30 11.72 -9.11 5.30
C SER A 30 12.20 -7.86 6.03
N LEU A 31 11.64 -7.55 7.20
CA LEU A 31 11.99 -6.33 7.94
C LEU A 31 13.14 -6.57 8.92
N ASP A 32 13.24 -7.75 9.52
CA ASP A 32 14.31 -8.06 10.46
C ASP A 32 15.68 -8.22 9.77
N SER A 33 15.71 -8.34 8.44
CA SER A 33 16.96 -8.22 7.67
C SER A 33 17.56 -6.81 7.72
N PHE A 34 16.77 -5.79 8.07
CA PHE A 34 17.26 -4.42 8.24
C PHE A 34 17.64 -4.13 9.70
N ALA A 35 16.79 -4.51 10.66
CA ALA A 35 17.15 -4.54 12.07
C ALA A 35 16.23 -5.48 12.84
N GLN A 36 16.79 -6.18 13.82
CA GLN A 36 16.06 -7.16 14.63
C GLN A 36 14.85 -6.54 15.33
N GLY A 37 13.69 -7.21 15.25
CA GLY A 37 12.47 -6.83 15.96
C GLY A 37 11.57 -5.84 15.22
N ILE A 38 12.05 -5.16 14.17
CA ILE A 38 11.25 -4.19 13.40
C ILE A 38 10.04 -4.86 12.76
N GLY A 39 10.16 -6.10 12.29
CA GLY A 39 9.06 -6.83 11.70
C GLY A 39 7.91 -7.05 12.69
N HIS A 40 8.21 -7.38 13.93
CA HIS A 40 7.21 -7.54 14.98
C HIS A 40 6.55 -6.21 15.35
N GLU A 41 7.33 -5.13 15.45
CA GLU A 41 6.80 -3.79 15.69
C GLU A 41 5.89 -3.32 14.55
N ALA A 42 6.25 -3.61 13.31
CA ALA A 42 5.41 -3.32 12.15
C ALA A 42 4.07 -4.08 12.25
N LEU A 43 4.09 -5.39 12.49
CA LEU A 43 2.87 -6.19 12.63
C LEU A 43 1.96 -5.68 13.76
N GLN A 44 2.54 -5.21 14.87
CA GLN A 44 1.77 -4.57 15.94
C GLN A 44 1.14 -3.25 15.50
N LYS A 45 1.87 -2.39 14.77
CA LYS A 45 1.33 -1.10 14.29
C LYS A 45 0.15 -1.25 13.34
N TYR A 46 0.17 -2.29 12.50
CA TYR A 46 -0.91 -2.56 11.54
C TYR A 46 -2.00 -3.49 12.11
N ASN A 47 -1.96 -3.80 13.42
CA ASN A 47 -2.88 -4.73 14.09
C ASN A 47 -3.01 -6.09 13.38
N ALA A 48 -1.98 -6.53 12.65
CA ALA A 48 -1.98 -7.79 11.92
C ALA A 48 -2.13 -9.00 12.88
N SER A 49 -1.68 -8.82 14.13
CA SER A 49 -1.82 -9.81 15.20
C SER A 49 -3.24 -9.94 15.76
N GLN A 50 -4.14 -8.99 15.48
CA GLN A 50 -5.49 -8.96 16.06
C GLN A 50 -6.55 -9.63 15.18
N HIS A 51 -6.17 -10.25 14.05
CA HIS A 51 -7.06 -11.03 13.18
C HIS A 51 -8.45 -10.37 13.04
N ASN A 52 -8.50 -9.25 12.32
CA ASN A 52 -9.77 -8.55 12.15
C ASN A 52 -10.61 -9.20 11.04
N ASP A 53 -11.92 -9.32 11.26
CA ASP A 53 -12.84 -9.83 10.24
C ASP A 53 -13.06 -8.83 9.08
N PHE A 54 -12.53 -7.61 9.20
CA PHE A 54 -12.78 -6.51 8.27
C PHE A 54 -11.70 -6.34 7.19
N LEU A 55 -10.48 -6.85 7.40
CA LEU A 55 -9.38 -6.74 6.44
C LEU A 55 -8.73 -8.10 6.21
N SER A 56 -8.43 -8.38 4.95
CA SER A 56 -7.62 -9.52 4.55
C SER A 56 -6.13 -9.29 4.84
N ALA A 57 -5.36 -10.37 4.90
CA ALA A 57 -3.90 -10.30 4.99
C ALA A 57 -3.28 -9.53 3.82
N GLU A 58 -3.87 -9.63 2.63
CA GLU A 58 -3.50 -8.88 1.44
C GLU A 58 -3.67 -7.37 1.64
N GLU A 59 -4.82 -6.92 2.16
CA GLU A 59 -5.07 -5.50 2.40
C GLU A 59 -4.13 -4.92 3.45
N VAL A 60 -3.89 -5.66 4.53
CA VAL A 60 -2.95 -5.25 5.59
C VAL A 60 -1.52 -5.15 5.04
N TYR A 61 -1.07 -6.16 4.30
CA TYR A 61 0.25 -6.13 3.67
C TYR A 61 0.38 -4.96 2.69
N SER A 62 -0.62 -4.78 1.83
CA SER A 62 -0.58 -3.77 0.78
C SER A 62 -0.57 -2.35 1.36
N SER A 63 -1.34 -2.12 2.42
CA SER A 63 -1.31 -0.89 3.20
C SER A 63 0.08 -0.64 3.80
N MET A 64 0.63 -1.64 4.50
CA MET A 64 1.94 -1.53 5.15
C MET A 64 3.07 -1.25 4.15
N VAL A 65 3.12 -1.98 3.04
CA VAL A 65 4.17 -1.79 2.03
C VAL A 65 4.04 -0.42 1.36
N SER A 66 2.82 0.03 1.08
CA SER A 66 2.58 1.37 0.51
C SER A 66 3.06 2.47 1.44
N ASP A 67 2.77 2.36 2.73
CA ASP A 67 3.17 3.35 3.72
C ASP A 67 4.69 3.37 3.92
N LEU A 68 5.32 2.20 4.03
CA LEU A 68 6.78 2.09 4.21
C LEU A 68 7.55 2.62 3.00
N ARG A 69 7.09 2.35 1.77
CA ARG A 69 7.85 2.63 0.55
C ARG A 69 7.51 3.97 -0.10
N GLN A 70 6.29 4.46 0.05
CA GLN A 70 5.82 5.64 -0.67
C GLN A 70 5.27 6.71 0.26
N THR A 71 4.20 6.42 1.01
CA THR A 71 3.48 7.44 1.77
C THR A 71 4.37 8.14 2.79
N CYS A 72 5.03 7.38 3.67
CA CYS A 72 5.83 7.93 4.75
C CYS A 72 7.12 8.61 4.26
N PRO A 73 7.90 8.04 3.32
CA PRO A 73 9.05 8.73 2.75
C PRO A 73 8.70 10.05 2.07
N ILE A 74 7.63 10.09 1.28
CA ILE A 74 7.16 11.32 0.61
C ILE A 74 6.69 12.34 1.64
N ASP A 75 5.90 11.93 2.64
CA ASP A 75 5.43 12.83 3.70
C ASP A 75 6.60 13.47 4.45
N ARG A 76 7.61 12.66 4.83
CA ARG A 76 8.82 13.15 5.49
C ARG A 76 9.58 14.13 4.60
N MET A 77 9.77 13.81 3.32
CA MET A 77 10.43 14.70 2.36
C MET A 77 9.68 16.04 2.23
N CYS A 78 8.36 16.01 2.07
CA CYS A 78 7.53 17.22 1.98
C CYS A 78 7.65 18.09 3.23
N ARG A 79 7.64 17.49 4.44
CA ARG A 79 7.85 18.23 5.69
C ARG A 79 9.23 18.86 5.77
N THR A 80 10.28 18.13 5.40
CA THR A 80 11.65 18.67 5.38
C THR A 80 11.77 19.83 4.41
N LEU A 81 11.20 19.72 3.21
CA LEU A 81 11.20 20.80 2.22
C LEU A 81 10.36 22.00 2.68
N ALA A 82 9.19 21.78 3.25
CA ALA A 82 8.34 22.84 3.77
C ALA A 82 9.06 23.68 4.85
N ASN A 83 9.92 23.06 5.65
CA ASN A 83 10.72 23.76 6.65
C ASN A 83 11.94 24.49 6.06
N ALA A 84 12.44 24.05 4.90
CA ALA A 84 13.64 24.58 4.27
C ALA A 84 13.35 25.68 3.23
N THR A 85 12.11 25.79 2.75
CA THR A 85 11.74 26.75 1.70
C THR A 85 10.75 27.78 2.21
N THR A 86 10.80 28.99 1.67
CA THR A 86 9.81 30.05 1.93
C THR A 86 8.59 29.96 1.01
N SER A 87 8.63 29.07 0.01
CA SER A 87 7.56 28.91 -0.98
C SER A 87 6.52 27.90 -0.50
N ALA A 88 5.27 28.08 -0.92
CA ALA A 88 4.20 27.15 -0.59
C ALA A 88 4.43 25.79 -1.29
N LEU A 89 4.33 24.71 -0.52
CA LEU A 89 4.44 23.33 -0.99
C LEU A 89 3.08 22.66 -0.95
N TYR A 90 2.70 22.02 -2.06
CA TYR A 90 1.42 21.32 -2.18
C TYR A 90 1.66 19.83 -2.43
N ARG A 91 0.98 19.00 -1.64
CA ARG A 91 0.94 17.55 -1.80
C ARG A 91 -0.49 17.15 -2.17
N TYR A 92 -0.62 16.24 -3.13
CA TYR A 92 -1.91 15.66 -3.50
C TYR A 92 -1.98 14.18 -3.10
N VAL A 93 -3.20 13.71 -2.89
CA VAL A 93 -3.51 12.29 -2.66
C VAL A 93 -4.51 11.87 -3.71
N VAL A 94 -4.13 10.89 -4.54
CA VAL A 94 -5.03 10.36 -5.58
C VAL A 94 -5.83 9.21 -5.01
N THR A 95 -7.14 9.39 -4.98
CA THR A 95 -8.13 8.40 -4.54
C THR A 95 -8.94 7.80 -5.68
N ALA A 96 -8.57 8.12 -6.94
CA ALA A 96 -9.23 7.57 -8.11
C ALA A 96 -9.07 6.05 -8.19
N THR A 97 -10.19 5.37 -8.45
CA THR A 97 -10.26 3.93 -8.72
C THR A 97 -10.46 3.73 -10.22
N PRO A 98 -9.63 2.90 -10.90
CA PRO A 98 -9.82 2.60 -12.31
C PRO A 98 -11.20 2.01 -12.60
N SER A 99 -11.71 2.23 -13.81
CA SER A 99 -12.94 1.59 -14.27
C SER A 99 -12.74 0.08 -14.42
N THR A 100 -13.84 -0.63 -14.67
CA THR A 100 -13.77 -2.02 -15.11
C THR A 100 -12.99 -2.15 -16.42
N PRO A 101 -12.35 -3.31 -16.68
CA PRO A 101 -11.64 -3.55 -17.92
C PRO A 101 -12.54 -3.36 -19.14
N PHE A 102 -12.00 -2.75 -20.20
CA PHE A 102 -12.71 -2.62 -21.46
C PHE A 102 -12.89 -4.00 -22.11
N SER A 103 -14.14 -4.46 -22.22
CA SER A 103 -14.48 -5.64 -23.01
C SER A 103 -14.66 -5.25 -24.47
N LYS A 104 -13.95 -5.90 -25.38
CA LYS A 104 -14.00 -5.63 -26.83
C LYS A 104 -15.39 -5.78 -27.46
N ASN A 105 -16.36 -6.36 -26.74
CA ASN A 105 -17.72 -6.62 -27.22
C ASN A 105 -18.77 -5.61 -26.74
N VAL A 106 -18.37 -4.51 -26.09
CA VAL A 106 -19.30 -3.46 -25.66
C VAL A 106 -19.41 -2.41 -26.77
N VAL A 107 -20.56 -2.39 -27.46
CA VAL A 107 -20.93 -1.28 -28.34
C VAL A 107 -21.12 -0.05 -27.46
N LEU A 108 -20.25 0.95 -27.63
CA LEU A 108 -20.38 2.23 -26.96
C LEU A 108 -21.61 2.95 -27.54
N GLN A 109 -22.74 2.91 -26.84
CA GLN A 109 -23.78 3.91 -27.06
C GLN A 109 -23.32 5.21 -26.39
N MET A 110 -22.69 6.07 -27.20
CA MET A 110 -22.53 7.48 -26.84
C MET A 110 -23.88 8.16 -26.92
N SER A 111 -24.54 8.31 -25.78
CA SER A 111 -25.65 9.24 -25.61
C SER A 111 -25.08 10.64 -25.49
N TYR A 112 -25.11 11.41 -26.58
CA TYR A 112 -24.90 12.86 -26.50
C TYR A 112 -26.15 13.50 -25.86
N LEU A 113 -25.93 14.34 -24.84
CA LEU A 113 -26.86 15.39 -24.44
C LEU A 113 -26.58 16.64 -25.27
#